data_AF-A0A849SX18-F1
#
_entry.id   AF-A0A849SX18-F1
#
_cell.length_a   1.000
_cell.length_b   1.000
_cell.length_c   1.000
_cell.angle_alpha   90.00
_cell.angle_beta   90.00
_cell.angle_gamma   90.00
#
_symmetry.space_group_name_H-M   'P 1'
#
loop_
_entity.id
_entity.type
_entity.pdbx_description
1 polymer ?
#
loop_
_entity_poly.entity_id
_entity_poly.type
_entity_poly.pdbx_seq_one_letter_code
_entity_poly.pdbx_strand_id
1 'polypeptide(L)'
;MTKGILVAMMATTLTFSQAFSCDMHGKGGFAPENNLQIAVGDKAANNMTKELFLDAITRVSSAYEPIVAQKDGKLIMNNRWDDNTVNASAQQSGKNWQVNMYGGLARHPLVTVDGFMMVVCHELGHHIGGAPRYNRNTDWGSNEGQADYFASLKCMRRVLENEDNISAIANMTIDADVVTQCSSVYKSESEIALCKRVSMAGKSLAMLLGDLGGNSNVKFNTPDVSKVAKTNDNHPQAQCRLDTYFQGSLCDKSITDDVSKTDAIQGTCIKKDGYTAGVRPLCWYKPGVGEI
;
A
#
# COMPACT_ATOMS: atom_id res chain seq x y z
N MET A 1 -32.61 64.81 8.15
CA MET A 1 -31.29 64.16 8.04
C MET A 1 -31.25 63.00 9.02
N THR A 2 -31.36 61.77 8.53
CA THR A 2 -31.03 60.57 9.31
C THR A 2 -30.59 59.50 8.32
N LYS A 3 -29.27 59.36 8.17
CA LYS A 3 -28.63 58.35 7.33
C LYS A 3 -28.73 57.01 8.07
N GLY A 4 -29.53 56.09 7.57
CA GLY A 4 -29.51 54.69 8.00
C GLY A 4 -28.29 53.99 7.43
N ILE A 5 -27.41 53.49 8.29
CA ILE A 5 -26.25 52.68 7.93
C ILE A 5 -26.73 51.26 7.65
N LEU A 6 -26.66 50.83 6.39
CA LEU A 6 -26.82 49.44 5.98
C LEU A 6 -25.54 48.68 6.38
N VAL A 7 -25.61 47.88 7.44
CA VAL A 7 -24.58 46.91 7.80
C VAL A 7 -24.77 45.70 6.90
N ALA A 8 -23.88 45.53 5.91
CA ALA A 8 -23.81 44.32 5.11
C ALA A 8 -23.25 43.17 5.97
N MET A 9 -24.09 42.20 6.34
CA MET A 9 -23.62 40.93 6.90
C MET A 9 -22.87 40.15 5.81
N MET A 10 -21.54 40.12 5.89
CA MET A 10 -20.75 39.13 5.17
C MET A 10 -21.03 37.76 5.78
N ALA A 11 -21.81 36.94 5.07
CA ALA A 11 -21.93 35.52 5.36
C ALA A 11 -20.60 34.84 4.99
N THR A 12 -19.75 34.59 5.97
CA THR A 12 -18.59 33.70 5.84
C THR A 12 -19.09 32.28 5.67
N THR A 13 -19.19 31.82 4.42
CA THR A 13 -19.41 30.41 4.11
C THR A 13 -18.15 29.64 4.49
N LEU A 14 -18.17 29.00 5.66
CA LEU A 14 -17.19 27.99 6.03
C LEU A 14 -17.31 26.82 5.04
N THR A 15 -16.43 26.80 4.04
CA THR A 15 -16.27 25.66 3.16
C THR A 15 -15.61 24.53 3.95
N PHE A 16 -16.43 23.66 4.53
CA PHE A 16 -15.96 22.40 5.11
C PHE A 16 -15.36 21.53 3.99
N SER A 17 -14.04 21.51 3.91
CA SER A 17 -13.34 20.52 3.09
C SER A 17 -13.51 19.16 3.77
N GLN A 18 -14.36 18.29 3.22
CA GLN A 18 -14.52 16.94 3.75
C GLN A 18 -13.26 16.14 3.45
N ALA A 19 -12.54 15.75 4.50
CA ALA A 19 -11.41 14.81 4.42
C ALA A 19 -11.95 13.39 4.68
N PHE A 20 -11.62 12.45 3.80
CA PHE A 20 -12.02 11.05 3.91
C PHE A 20 -10.78 10.18 4.19
N SER A 21 -10.84 9.28 5.18
CA SER A 21 -9.80 8.26 5.43
C SER A 21 -9.85 7.11 4.43
N CYS A 22 -8.80 6.29 4.45
CA CYS A 22 -8.55 5.22 3.48
C CYS A 22 -9.37 3.95 3.66
N ASP A 23 -9.99 3.73 4.83
CA ASP A 23 -10.91 2.62 4.98
C ASP A 23 -12.27 2.91 4.31
N MET A 24 -13.07 1.86 4.12
CA MET A 24 -14.40 1.99 3.51
C MET A 24 -15.40 2.86 4.30
N HIS A 25 -15.06 3.23 5.54
CA HIS A 25 -15.88 4.05 6.43
C HIS A 25 -15.37 5.49 6.52
N GLY A 26 -14.25 5.80 5.88
CA GLY A 26 -13.53 7.07 5.98
C GLY A 26 -13.01 7.38 7.39
N LYS A 27 -12.76 6.39 8.25
CA LYS A 27 -12.44 6.57 9.68
C LYS A 27 -11.18 5.85 10.18
N GLY A 28 -10.84 4.71 9.62
CA GLY A 28 -9.73 3.84 10.01
C GLY A 28 -8.45 4.10 9.23
N GLY A 29 -7.53 3.14 9.30
CA GLY A 29 -6.20 3.20 8.69
C GLY A 29 -5.73 1.84 8.18
N PHE A 30 -4.46 1.75 7.84
CA PHE A 30 -3.76 0.56 7.34
C PHE A 30 -4.02 -0.74 8.10
N ALA A 31 -3.89 -0.64 9.43
CA ALA A 31 -3.95 -1.76 10.34
C ALA A 31 -5.39 -1.95 10.83
N PRO A 32 -5.81 -3.19 11.11
CA PRO A 32 -7.06 -3.45 11.82
C PRO A 32 -7.13 -2.62 13.10
N GLU A 33 -8.35 -2.29 13.54
CA GLU A 33 -8.56 -1.55 14.79
C GLU A 33 -7.79 -2.23 15.94
N ASN A 34 -6.88 -1.48 16.53
CA ASN A 34 -6.02 -1.95 17.61
C ASN A 34 -5.61 -0.77 18.50
N ASN A 35 -5.22 -1.09 19.75
CA ASN A 35 -4.76 -0.11 20.73
C ASN A 35 -3.26 -0.25 21.02
N LEU A 36 -2.50 -0.92 20.14
CA LEU A 36 -1.08 -1.15 20.35
C LEU A 36 -0.32 0.18 20.20
N GLN A 37 0.60 0.41 21.12
CA GLN A 37 1.43 1.61 21.18
C GLN A 37 2.87 1.18 21.38
N ILE A 38 3.78 1.60 20.49
CA ILE A 38 5.22 1.28 20.58
C ILE A 38 6.01 2.58 20.63
N ALA A 39 6.52 2.88 21.82
CA ALA A 39 7.24 4.12 22.09
C ALA A 39 8.66 4.13 21.51
N VAL A 40 9.23 5.33 21.38
CA VAL A 40 10.66 5.48 21.15
C VAL A 40 11.42 4.87 22.34
N GLY A 41 12.34 3.95 22.06
CA GLY A 41 13.12 3.26 23.09
C GLY A 41 12.43 2.06 23.74
N ASP A 42 11.28 1.62 23.22
CA ASP A 42 10.67 0.37 23.66
C ASP A 42 11.63 -0.81 23.46
N LYS A 43 11.75 -1.68 24.47
CA LYS A 43 12.68 -2.81 24.46
C LYS A 43 12.27 -3.91 23.48
N ALA A 44 11.00 -4.00 23.15
CA ALA A 44 10.47 -4.96 22.18
C ALA A 44 10.46 -4.42 20.74
N ALA A 45 10.88 -3.16 20.54
CA ALA A 45 10.95 -2.57 19.21
C ALA A 45 12.02 -3.27 18.35
N ASN A 46 11.82 -3.22 17.04
CA ASN A 46 12.84 -3.59 16.06
C ASN A 46 14.00 -2.56 16.05
N ASN A 47 14.94 -2.75 15.11
CA ASN A 47 16.08 -1.84 14.91
C ASN A 47 15.75 -0.60 14.05
N MET A 48 14.48 -0.23 13.89
CA MET A 48 14.09 0.96 13.13
C MET A 48 14.61 2.21 13.84
N THR A 49 15.38 3.04 13.13
CA THR A 49 15.81 4.35 13.61
C THR A 49 14.99 5.45 12.94
N LYS A 50 15.08 6.68 13.46
CA LYS A 50 14.43 7.84 12.85
C LYS A 50 14.95 8.09 11.44
N GLU A 51 16.24 7.87 11.22
CA GLU A 51 16.89 8.03 9.92
C GLU A 51 16.34 7.02 8.92
N LEU A 52 16.24 5.74 9.28
CA LEU A 52 15.65 4.70 8.43
C LEU A 52 14.17 4.95 8.15
N PHE A 53 13.42 5.41 9.14
CA PHE A 53 12.01 5.80 8.99
C PHE A 53 11.83 6.93 7.98
N LEU A 54 12.63 8.00 8.10
CA LEU A 54 12.57 9.15 7.19
C LEU A 54 13.06 8.77 5.78
N ASP A 55 14.15 8.00 5.68
CA ASP A 55 14.70 7.52 4.41
C ASP A 55 13.67 6.70 3.62
N ALA A 56 13.01 5.72 4.25
CA ALA A 56 11.99 4.90 3.61
C ALA A 56 10.83 5.75 3.05
N ILE A 57 10.38 6.76 3.80
CA ILE A 57 9.31 7.67 3.34
C ILE A 57 9.81 8.52 2.18
N THR A 58 11.00 9.10 2.29
CA THR A 58 11.58 9.98 1.27
C THR A 58 11.85 9.24 -0.03
N ARG A 59 12.30 7.99 0.02
CA ARG A 59 12.51 7.16 -1.18
C ARG A 59 11.22 6.98 -1.98
N VAL A 60 10.11 6.67 -1.29
CA VAL A 60 8.80 6.53 -1.93
C VAL A 60 8.27 7.88 -2.42
N SER A 61 8.31 8.92 -1.58
CA SER A 61 7.74 10.22 -1.94
C SER A 61 8.50 10.86 -3.11
N SER A 62 9.84 10.79 -3.11
CA SER A 62 10.66 11.34 -4.20
C SER A 62 10.36 10.65 -5.54
N ALA A 63 10.10 9.35 -5.53
CA ALA A 63 9.75 8.60 -6.73
C ALA A 63 8.35 8.95 -7.26
N TYR A 64 7.42 9.38 -6.40
CA TYR A 64 6.01 9.52 -6.74
C TYR A 64 5.45 10.95 -6.74
N GLU A 65 6.12 11.90 -6.11
CA GLU A 65 5.73 13.32 -6.13
C GLU A 65 5.53 13.86 -7.56
N PRO A 66 6.44 13.62 -8.53
CA PRO A 66 6.25 14.08 -9.91
C PRO A 66 5.03 13.45 -10.58
N ILE A 67 4.75 12.17 -10.31
CA ILE A 67 3.64 11.43 -10.91
C ILE A 67 2.31 11.89 -10.33
N VAL A 68 2.27 12.12 -9.01
CA VAL A 68 1.10 12.69 -8.33
C VAL A 68 0.81 14.10 -8.89
N ALA A 69 1.83 14.92 -9.09
CA ALA A 69 1.69 16.25 -9.69
C ALA A 69 1.13 16.21 -11.12
N GLN A 70 1.57 15.26 -11.94
CA GLN A 70 1.03 15.04 -13.30
C GLN A 70 -0.45 14.64 -13.29
N LYS A 71 -0.96 14.11 -12.17
CA LYS A 71 -2.38 13.75 -11.96
C LYS A 71 -3.14 14.83 -11.18
N ASP A 72 -2.65 16.07 -11.23
CA ASP A 72 -3.23 17.24 -10.53
C ASP A 72 -3.27 17.12 -9.00
N GLY A 73 -2.53 16.18 -8.43
CA GLY A 73 -2.41 16.00 -6.98
C GLY A 73 -1.20 16.72 -6.38
N LYS A 74 -1.22 16.90 -5.07
CA LYS A 74 -0.11 17.34 -4.23
C LYS A 74 0.09 16.30 -3.15
N LEU A 75 1.16 15.53 -3.24
CA LEU A 75 1.52 14.54 -2.23
C LEU A 75 1.98 15.27 -0.96
N ILE A 76 1.46 14.85 0.19
CA ILE A 76 1.79 15.39 1.51
C ILE A 76 2.12 14.21 2.43
N MET A 77 3.39 14.10 2.81
CA MET A 77 3.86 13.09 3.76
C MET A 77 3.87 13.66 5.18
N ASN A 78 3.08 13.07 6.07
CA ASN A 78 3.05 13.41 7.49
C ASN A 78 3.88 12.38 8.27
N ASN A 79 5.11 12.77 8.60
CA ASN A 79 6.12 11.90 9.19
C ASN A 79 6.04 11.98 10.72
N ARG A 80 5.32 11.06 11.37
CA ARG A 80 5.00 11.11 12.81
C ARG A 80 5.86 10.14 13.60
N TRP A 81 7.17 10.36 13.59
CA TRP A 81 8.15 9.48 14.27
C TRP A 81 7.85 9.27 15.77
N ASP A 82 7.55 10.35 16.49
CA ASP A 82 7.31 10.30 17.94
C ASP A 82 5.88 9.84 18.31
N ASP A 83 5.03 9.57 17.31
CA ASP A 83 3.70 9.00 17.53
C ASP A 83 3.80 7.49 17.69
N ASN A 84 3.24 6.99 18.78
CA ASN A 84 3.38 5.60 19.21
C ASN A 84 2.34 4.68 18.57
N THR A 85 1.41 5.22 17.78
CA THR A 85 0.32 4.46 17.16
C THR A 85 0.84 3.41 16.19
N VAL A 86 0.37 2.17 16.32
CA VAL A 86 0.62 1.09 15.35
C VAL A 86 -0.44 1.13 14.25
N ASN A 87 -0.30 2.12 13.37
CA ASN A 87 -1.12 2.27 12.17
C ASN A 87 -0.39 3.09 11.09
N ALA A 88 -1.05 3.29 9.95
CA ALA A 88 -0.79 4.30 8.92
C ALA A 88 -2.14 4.73 8.33
N SER A 89 -2.21 5.84 7.59
CA SER A 89 -3.47 6.21 6.91
C SER A 89 -3.25 7.13 5.72
N ALA A 90 -4.15 7.06 4.76
CA ALA A 90 -4.23 7.96 3.63
C ALA A 90 -5.53 8.75 3.64
N GLN A 91 -5.44 10.02 3.29
CA GLN A 91 -6.59 10.93 3.23
C GLN A 91 -6.50 11.83 2.02
N GLN A 92 -7.61 12.02 1.32
CA GLN A 92 -7.68 12.93 0.18
C GLN A 92 -8.63 14.08 0.46
N SER A 93 -8.17 15.31 0.21
CA SER A 93 -8.98 16.53 0.28
C SER A 93 -8.64 17.43 -0.90
N GLY A 94 -9.51 17.42 -1.92
CA GLY A 94 -9.25 18.12 -3.18
C GLY A 94 -7.95 17.61 -3.83
N LYS A 95 -7.02 18.53 -4.12
CA LYS A 95 -5.70 18.19 -4.68
C LYS A 95 -4.72 17.64 -3.63
N ASN A 96 -5.00 17.77 -2.33
CA ASN A 96 -4.06 17.31 -1.29
C ASN A 96 -4.23 15.81 -1.05
N TRP A 97 -3.19 15.04 -1.36
CA TRP A 97 -3.11 13.60 -1.20
C TRP A 97 -2.20 13.32 -0.01
N GLN A 98 -2.78 13.08 1.16
CA GLN A 98 -2.05 12.92 2.40
C GLN A 98 -1.78 11.45 2.69
N VAL A 99 -0.59 11.18 3.19
CA VAL A 99 -0.17 9.90 3.77
C VAL A 99 0.41 10.17 5.16
N ASN A 100 -0.14 9.52 6.18
CA ASN A 100 0.30 9.61 7.56
C ASN A 100 1.04 8.34 7.94
N MET A 101 2.31 8.49 8.31
CA MET A 101 3.14 7.39 8.77
C MET A 101 3.48 7.58 10.24
N TYR A 102 3.10 6.62 11.08
CA TYR A 102 3.28 6.68 12.53
C TYR A 102 4.47 5.81 12.96
N GLY A 103 5.26 6.32 13.89
CA GLY A 103 6.47 5.64 14.35
C GLY A 103 6.21 4.32 15.06
N GLY A 104 5.06 4.18 15.73
CA GLY A 104 4.66 2.95 16.41
C GLY A 104 4.63 1.74 15.46
N LEU A 105 4.03 1.92 14.28
CA LEU A 105 4.02 0.89 13.25
C LEU A 105 5.43 0.56 12.79
N ALA A 106 6.25 1.57 12.51
CA ALA A 106 7.61 1.39 12.02
C ALA A 106 8.50 0.62 13.00
N ARG A 107 8.23 0.75 14.31
CA ARG A 107 8.98 0.10 15.40
C ARG A 107 8.49 -1.31 15.73
N HIS A 108 7.41 -1.79 15.12
CA HIS A 108 6.87 -3.11 15.43
C HIS A 108 7.91 -4.23 15.16
N PRO A 109 8.10 -5.22 16.06
CA PRO A 109 9.17 -6.22 15.93
C PRO A 109 9.14 -7.04 14.63
N LEU A 110 7.96 -7.16 13.98
CA LEU A 110 7.80 -7.87 12.70
C LEU A 110 8.02 -6.98 11.45
N VAL A 111 8.18 -5.67 11.63
CA VAL A 111 8.36 -4.71 10.54
C VAL A 111 9.85 -4.57 10.20
N THR A 112 10.19 -4.69 8.93
CA THR A 112 11.51 -4.35 8.39
C THR A 112 11.48 -2.97 7.73
N VAL A 113 12.63 -2.43 7.32
CA VAL A 113 12.68 -1.16 6.55
C VAL A 113 11.91 -1.29 5.24
N ASP A 114 12.13 -2.37 4.48
CA ASP A 114 11.39 -2.60 3.23
C ASP A 114 9.90 -2.90 3.51
N GLY A 115 9.57 -3.56 4.63
CA GLY A 115 8.18 -3.76 5.07
C GLY A 115 7.47 -2.45 5.41
N PHE A 116 8.17 -1.53 6.07
CA PHE A 116 7.67 -0.18 6.35
C PHE A 116 7.48 0.63 5.07
N MET A 117 8.42 0.55 4.14
CA MET A 117 8.31 1.17 2.81
C MET A 117 7.13 0.63 2.01
N MET A 118 6.84 -0.68 2.11
CA MET A 118 5.65 -1.30 1.53
C MET A 118 4.35 -0.70 2.10
N VAL A 119 4.32 -0.33 3.39
CA VAL A 119 3.17 0.38 3.99
C VAL A 119 2.98 1.76 3.35
N VAL A 120 4.07 2.52 3.18
CA VAL A 120 4.01 3.83 2.49
C VAL A 120 3.45 3.65 1.07
N CYS A 121 3.89 2.61 0.37
CA CYS A 121 3.41 2.25 -0.95
C CYS A 121 1.93 1.83 -0.97
N HIS A 122 1.45 1.13 0.05
CA HIS A 122 0.03 0.81 0.21
C HIS A 122 -0.80 2.09 0.40
N GLU A 123 -0.40 2.97 1.33
CA GLU A 123 -1.14 4.23 1.57
C GLU A 123 -1.19 5.12 0.33
N LEU A 124 -0.07 5.19 -0.39
CA LEU A 124 -0.01 5.85 -1.69
C LEU A 124 -0.93 5.15 -2.71
N GLY A 125 -1.01 3.82 -2.66
CA GLY A 125 -1.87 2.98 -3.48
C GLY A 125 -3.35 3.30 -3.36
N HIS A 126 -3.84 3.79 -2.22
CA HIS A 126 -5.21 4.32 -2.16
C HIS A 126 -5.41 5.49 -3.14
N HIS A 127 -4.45 6.41 -3.25
CA HIS A 127 -4.59 7.56 -4.13
C HIS A 127 -4.45 7.20 -5.62
N ILE A 128 -3.51 6.31 -5.95
CA ILE A 128 -3.04 6.12 -7.33
C ILE A 128 -3.13 4.67 -7.84
N GLY A 129 -3.50 3.72 -6.99
CA GLY A 129 -3.49 2.27 -7.28
C GLY A 129 -4.56 1.77 -8.26
N GLY A 130 -5.48 2.62 -8.69
CA GLY A 130 -6.45 2.30 -9.74
C GLY A 130 -7.62 1.43 -9.26
N ALA A 131 -8.27 0.74 -10.19
CA ALA A 131 -9.42 -0.12 -9.94
C ALA A 131 -8.99 -1.52 -9.45
N PRO A 132 -9.77 -2.17 -8.55
CA PRO A 132 -11.04 -1.70 -7.99
C PRO A 132 -10.88 -0.63 -6.90
N ARG A 133 -11.85 0.28 -6.88
CA ARG A 133 -11.98 1.36 -5.91
C ARG A 133 -13.16 1.08 -4.98
N TYR A 134 -13.21 1.76 -3.84
CA TYR A 134 -14.31 1.63 -2.90
C TYR A 134 -15.67 1.91 -3.56
N ASN A 135 -16.61 0.99 -3.34
CA ASN A 135 -17.95 0.98 -3.93
C ASN A 135 -18.90 2.11 -3.46
N ARG A 136 -18.51 2.98 -2.51
CA ARG A 136 -19.42 3.92 -1.81
C ARG A 136 -18.71 5.20 -1.41
N ASN A 137 -19.47 6.31 -1.29
CA ASN A 137 -19.27 7.66 -0.68
C ASN A 137 -17.86 8.31 -0.61
N THR A 138 -16.77 7.56 -0.70
CA THR A 138 -15.37 7.93 -0.66
C THR A 138 -14.65 7.42 -1.92
N ASP A 139 -15.29 7.49 -3.11
CA ASP A 139 -14.80 7.03 -4.45
C ASP A 139 -13.45 7.65 -4.89
N TRP A 140 -12.70 8.26 -3.98
CA TRP A 140 -11.34 8.73 -4.13
C TRP A 140 -10.30 7.60 -4.10
N GLY A 141 -10.55 6.51 -3.37
CA GLY A 141 -9.53 5.50 -3.03
C GLY A 141 -9.63 4.16 -3.76
N SER A 142 -8.50 3.61 -4.21
CA SER A 142 -8.38 2.16 -4.47
C SER A 142 -8.72 1.40 -3.18
N ASN A 143 -9.37 0.24 -3.30
CA ASN A 143 -9.70 -0.53 -2.09
C ASN A 143 -8.46 -1.20 -1.48
N GLU A 144 -8.60 -1.76 -0.27
CA GLU A 144 -7.49 -2.38 0.49
C GLU A 144 -6.66 -3.39 -0.32
N GLY A 145 -7.30 -4.35 -0.96
CA GLY A 145 -6.61 -5.37 -1.76
C GLY A 145 -5.92 -4.79 -2.99
N GLN A 146 -6.52 -3.77 -3.63
CA GLN A 146 -5.90 -3.11 -4.78
C GLN A 146 -4.72 -2.22 -4.36
N ALA A 147 -4.79 -1.57 -3.20
CA ALA A 147 -3.68 -0.82 -2.64
C ALA A 147 -2.49 -1.76 -2.33
N ASP A 148 -2.75 -2.94 -1.77
CA ASP A 148 -1.72 -3.98 -1.57
C ASP A 148 -1.08 -4.45 -2.86
N TYR A 149 -1.93 -4.74 -3.85
CA TYR A 149 -1.49 -5.23 -5.14
C TYR A 149 -0.63 -4.16 -5.85
N PHE A 150 -1.08 -2.90 -5.86
CA PHE A 150 -0.31 -1.78 -6.41
C PHE A 150 1.04 -1.57 -5.71
N ALA A 151 1.06 -1.72 -4.38
CA ALA A 151 2.27 -1.49 -3.58
C ALA A 151 3.44 -2.36 -4.07
N SER A 152 3.17 -3.63 -4.38
CA SER A 152 4.16 -4.58 -4.89
C SER A 152 4.30 -4.57 -6.42
N LEU A 153 3.21 -4.37 -7.16
CA LEU A 153 3.17 -4.35 -8.63
C LEU A 153 3.94 -3.17 -9.23
N LYS A 154 3.81 -1.98 -8.65
CA LYS A 154 4.35 -0.73 -9.21
C LYS A 154 5.25 -0.01 -8.22
N CYS A 155 4.76 0.26 -7.01
CA CYS A 155 5.41 1.21 -6.10
C CYS A 155 6.79 0.76 -5.64
N MET A 156 6.87 -0.40 -5.00
CA MET A 156 8.15 -0.92 -4.53
C MET A 156 9.11 -1.18 -5.70
N ARG A 157 8.61 -1.67 -6.85
CA ARG A 157 9.44 -1.87 -8.05
C ARG A 157 10.05 -0.56 -8.53
N ARG A 158 9.26 0.51 -8.67
CA ARG A 158 9.75 1.83 -9.08
C ARG A 158 10.76 2.43 -8.09
N VAL A 159 10.54 2.24 -6.80
CA VAL A 159 11.44 2.78 -5.76
C VAL A 159 12.78 2.03 -5.76
N LEU A 160 12.75 0.73 -6.05
CA LEU A 160 13.90 -0.16 -5.88
C LEU A 160 14.61 -0.55 -7.18
N GLU A 161 14.06 -0.27 -8.35
CA GLU A 161 14.58 -0.79 -9.64
C GLU A 161 16.03 -0.43 -9.92
N ASN A 162 16.48 0.74 -9.45
CA ASN A 162 17.84 1.25 -9.68
C ASN A 162 18.79 0.96 -8.51
N GLU A 163 18.35 0.21 -7.51
CA GLU A 163 19.19 -0.20 -6.38
C GLU A 163 19.91 -1.53 -6.64
N ASP A 164 20.99 -1.75 -5.89
CA ASP A 164 21.64 -3.05 -5.83
C ASP A 164 20.81 -4.04 -4.99
N ASN A 165 19.78 -4.58 -5.62
CA ASN A 165 18.88 -5.54 -4.99
C ASN A 165 19.56 -6.88 -4.68
N ILE A 166 20.64 -7.24 -5.37
CA ILE A 166 21.39 -8.47 -5.10
C ILE A 166 22.06 -8.35 -3.74
N SER A 167 22.79 -7.25 -3.51
CA SER A 167 23.41 -6.98 -2.21
C SER A 167 22.37 -6.78 -1.11
N ALA A 168 21.24 -6.12 -1.40
CA ALA A 168 20.18 -5.89 -0.43
C ALA A 168 19.60 -7.19 0.15
N ILE A 169 19.44 -8.24 -0.68
CA ILE A 169 18.87 -9.52 -0.23
C ILE A 169 19.92 -10.53 0.25
N ALA A 170 21.21 -10.24 0.16
CA ALA A 170 22.27 -11.22 0.40
C ALA A 170 22.23 -11.86 1.80
N ASN A 171 21.77 -11.10 2.81
CA ASN A 171 21.65 -11.57 4.20
C ASN A 171 20.20 -11.94 4.58
N MET A 172 19.26 -11.91 3.63
CA MET A 172 17.88 -12.27 3.89
C MET A 172 17.70 -13.79 3.78
N THR A 173 16.91 -14.37 4.68
CA THR A 173 16.41 -15.74 4.48
C THR A 173 15.22 -15.68 3.54
N ILE A 174 15.46 -15.95 2.25
CA ILE A 174 14.41 -15.95 1.22
C ILE A 174 13.70 -17.30 1.19
N ASP A 175 12.38 -17.25 1.13
CA ASP A 175 11.53 -18.43 1.03
C ASP A 175 11.72 -19.16 -0.32
N ALA A 176 11.71 -20.50 -0.30
CA ALA A 176 12.01 -21.30 -1.49
C ALA A 176 11.00 -21.07 -2.63
N ASP A 177 9.73 -20.87 -2.30
CA ASP A 177 8.69 -20.60 -3.30
C ASP A 177 8.85 -19.22 -3.95
N VAL A 178 9.34 -18.23 -3.18
CA VAL A 178 9.71 -16.92 -3.72
C VAL A 178 10.88 -17.05 -4.69
N VAL A 179 11.90 -17.83 -4.33
CA VAL A 179 13.04 -18.08 -5.23
C VAL A 179 12.56 -18.70 -6.54
N THR A 180 11.79 -19.78 -6.46
CA THR A 180 11.29 -20.50 -7.63
C THR A 180 10.42 -19.62 -8.52
N GLN A 181 9.42 -18.93 -7.96
CA GLN A 181 8.47 -18.16 -8.76
C GLN A 181 9.09 -16.91 -9.36
N CYS A 182 9.89 -16.15 -8.59
CA CYS A 182 10.58 -14.97 -9.13
C CYS A 182 11.52 -15.34 -10.29
N SER A 183 12.26 -16.46 -10.18
CA SER A 183 13.12 -16.96 -11.26
C SER A 183 12.35 -17.54 -12.46
N SER A 184 11.09 -17.90 -12.28
CA SER A 184 10.24 -18.34 -13.40
C SER A 184 9.77 -17.17 -14.26
N VAL A 185 9.44 -16.03 -13.63
CA VAL A 185 8.92 -14.82 -14.29
C VAL A 185 10.06 -14.00 -14.89
N TYR A 186 11.03 -13.61 -14.07
CA TYR A 186 12.09 -12.68 -14.46
C TYR A 186 13.34 -13.42 -14.94
N LYS A 187 14.12 -12.78 -15.83
CA LYS A 187 15.31 -13.38 -16.44
C LYS A 187 16.61 -12.76 -15.97
N SER A 188 16.62 -11.46 -15.69
CA SER A 188 17.81 -10.81 -15.17
C SER A 188 17.98 -11.07 -13.67
N GLU A 189 19.23 -11.19 -13.21
CA GLU A 189 19.52 -11.39 -11.78
C GLU A 189 19.01 -10.22 -10.92
N SER A 190 19.08 -8.99 -11.45
CA SER A 190 18.58 -7.79 -10.77
C SER A 190 17.06 -7.81 -10.60
N GLU A 191 16.29 -8.17 -11.63
CA GLU A 191 14.82 -8.27 -11.53
C GLU A 191 14.39 -9.44 -10.63
N ILE A 192 15.10 -10.57 -10.71
CA ILE A 192 14.86 -11.71 -9.81
C ILE A 192 15.12 -11.28 -8.35
N ALA A 193 16.21 -10.56 -8.09
CA ALA A 193 16.53 -10.06 -6.76
C ALA A 193 15.50 -9.03 -6.27
N LEU A 194 15.06 -8.13 -7.15
CA LEU A 194 13.99 -7.17 -6.86
C LEU A 194 12.69 -7.88 -6.49
N CYS A 195 12.25 -8.87 -7.28
CA CYS A 195 11.05 -9.67 -6.99
C CYS A 195 11.14 -10.35 -5.62
N LYS A 196 12.30 -10.95 -5.29
CA LYS A 196 12.55 -11.57 -3.98
C LYS A 196 12.45 -10.53 -2.85
N ARG A 197 13.07 -9.36 -3.01
CA ARG A 197 13.05 -8.28 -2.02
C ARG A 197 11.63 -7.77 -1.74
N VAL A 198 10.88 -7.49 -2.81
CA VAL A 198 9.48 -7.01 -2.73
C VAL A 198 8.58 -8.07 -2.08
N SER A 199 8.77 -9.35 -2.41
CA SER A 199 8.05 -10.46 -1.79
C SER A 199 8.28 -10.51 -0.28
N MET A 200 9.54 -10.40 0.16
CA MET A 200 9.88 -10.45 1.58
C MET A 200 9.40 -9.21 2.35
N ALA A 201 9.35 -8.04 1.71
CA ALA A 201 8.69 -6.86 2.27
C ALA A 201 7.19 -7.10 2.49
N GLY A 202 6.51 -7.73 1.53
CA GLY A 202 5.11 -8.16 1.66
C GLY A 202 4.91 -9.16 2.79
N LYS A 203 5.85 -10.09 3.00
CA LYS A 203 5.81 -11.05 4.14
C LYS A 203 5.94 -10.35 5.49
N SER A 204 6.87 -9.40 5.64
CA SER A 204 6.97 -8.60 6.87
C SER A 204 5.64 -7.92 7.22
N LEU A 205 4.98 -7.37 6.20
CA LEU A 205 3.71 -6.67 6.38
C LEU A 205 2.54 -7.60 6.69
N ALA A 206 2.42 -8.71 5.97
CA ALA A 206 1.42 -9.74 6.27
C ALA A 206 1.59 -10.34 7.66
N MET A 207 2.84 -10.53 8.13
CA MET A 207 3.11 -11.00 9.49
C MET A 207 2.68 -9.97 10.54
N LEU A 208 2.97 -8.67 10.35
CA LEU A 208 2.47 -7.59 11.21
C LEU A 208 0.94 -7.64 11.32
N LEU A 209 0.26 -7.65 10.18
CA LEU A 209 -1.20 -7.60 10.13
C LEU A 209 -1.83 -8.86 10.71
N GLY A 210 -1.18 -10.00 10.50
CA GLY A 210 -1.54 -11.25 11.14
C GLY A 210 -1.37 -11.20 12.65
N ASP A 211 -0.29 -10.62 13.15
CA ASP A 211 -0.04 -10.47 14.59
C ASP A 211 -1.13 -9.61 15.25
N LEU A 212 -1.47 -8.48 14.63
CA LEU A 212 -2.57 -7.61 15.06
C LEU A 212 -3.95 -8.29 14.96
N GLY A 213 -4.12 -9.21 14.00
CA GLY A 213 -5.32 -10.01 13.79
C GLY A 213 -5.37 -11.34 14.56
N GLY A 214 -4.34 -11.67 15.35
CA GLY A 214 -4.26 -12.90 16.15
C GLY A 214 -3.69 -14.14 15.43
N ASN A 215 -3.21 -14.03 14.19
CA ASN A 215 -2.50 -15.08 13.46
C ASN A 215 -1.47 -14.54 12.46
N SER A 216 -0.20 -14.50 12.86
CA SER A 216 0.94 -14.07 12.02
C SER A 216 1.57 -15.19 11.18
N ASN A 217 1.03 -16.42 11.23
CA ASN A 217 1.59 -17.58 10.54
C ASN A 217 1.16 -17.62 9.05
N VAL A 218 1.71 -16.68 8.28
CA VAL A 218 1.52 -16.59 6.83
C VAL A 218 2.68 -17.27 6.08
N LYS A 219 2.38 -17.95 4.97
CA LYS A 219 3.38 -18.68 4.17
C LYS A 219 3.12 -18.53 2.68
N PHE A 220 4.18 -18.44 1.89
CA PHE A 220 4.07 -18.37 0.43
C PHE A 220 3.54 -19.65 -0.20
N ASN A 221 3.74 -20.80 0.46
CA ASN A 221 3.35 -22.12 -0.04
C ASN A 221 1.99 -22.62 0.43
N THR A 222 1.27 -21.82 1.23
CA THR A 222 -0.11 -22.12 1.63
C THR A 222 -1.01 -20.92 1.32
N PRO A 223 -1.20 -20.58 0.03
CA PRO A 223 -2.04 -19.47 -0.35
C PRO A 223 -3.49 -19.67 0.07
N ASP A 224 -4.20 -18.58 0.34
CA ASP A 224 -5.63 -18.56 0.61
C ASP A 224 -6.42 -18.94 -0.65
N VAL A 225 -7.01 -20.13 -0.62
CA VAL A 225 -7.78 -20.70 -1.73
C VAL A 225 -9.24 -20.24 -1.77
N SER A 226 -9.66 -19.40 -0.83
CA SER A 226 -11.03 -18.86 -0.80
C SER A 226 -11.33 -18.02 -2.04
N LYS A 227 -12.62 -17.95 -2.39
CA LYS A 227 -13.11 -17.22 -3.56
C LYS A 227 -14.28 -16.36 -3.15
N VAL A 228 -14.15 -15.05 -3.33
CA VAL A 228 -15.21 -14.11 -2.98
C VAL A 228 -16.32 -14.09 -4.03
N ALA A 229 -17.57 -13.97 -3.58
CA ALA A 229 -18.73 -13.80 -4.47
C ALA A 229 -18.86 -12.38 -5.05
N LYS A 230 -18.18 -11.40 -4.43
CA LYS A 230 -18.01 -10.01 -4.85
C LYS A 230 -16.65 -9.53 -4.31
N THR A 231 -15.96 -8.64 -5.02
CA THR A 231 -14.75 -7.99 -4.50
C THR A 231 -14.98 -7.48 -3.08
N ASN A 232 -14.09 -7.88 -2.18
CA ASN A 232 -14.09 -7.46 -0.79
C ASN A 232 -13.38 -6.11 -0.69
N ASP A 233 -14.11 -5.09 -0.23
CA ASP A 233 -13.56 -3.76 0.00
C ASP A 233 -12.93 -3.61 1.39
N ASN A 234 -13.13 -4.56 2.32
CA ASN A 234 -12.50 -4.51 3.65
C ASN A 234 -11.06 -5.02 3.62
N HIS A 235 -10.33 -4.85 4.73
CA HIS A 235 -9.03 -5.48 4.94
C HIS A 235 -9.14 -7.00 4.78
N PRO A 236 -8.43 -7.61 3.80
CA PRO A 236 -8.35 -9.06 3.70
C PRO A 236 -7.59 -9.66 4.88
N GLN A 237 -7.78 -10.96 5.11
CA GLN A 237 -6.98 -11.71 6.09
C GLN A 237 -5.50 -11.69 5.74
N ALA A 238 -4.63 -11.82 6.75
CA ALA A 238 -3.18 -11.68 6.59
C ALA A 238 -2.58 -12.57 5.49
N GLN A 239 -3.01 -13.83 5.38
CA GLN A 239 -2.55 -14.74 4.31
C GLN A 239 -2.96 -14.22 2.92
N CYS A 240 -4.22 -13.79 2.76
CA CYS A 240 -4.70 -13.23 1.50
C CYS A 240 -3.95 -11.93 1.12
N ARG A 241 -3.52 -11.13 2.10
CA ARG A 241 -2.66 -9.96 1.86
C ARG A 241 -1.25 -10.37 1.42
N LEU A 242 -0.64 -11.38 2.05
CA LEU A 242 0.63 -11.97 1.59
C LEU A 242 0.53 -12.43 0.13
N ASP A 243 -0.51 -13.18 -0.19
CA ASP A 243 -0.75 -13.68 -1.55
C ASP A 243 -0.87 -12.51 -2.53
N THR A 244 -1.48 -11.40 -2.10
CA THR A 244 -1.67 -10.21 -2.92
C THR A 244 -0.36 -9.48 -3.21
N TYR A 245 0.47 -9.26 -2.18
CA TYR A 245 1.81 -8.68 -2.38
C TYR A 245 2.69 -9.57 -3.25
N PHE A 246 2.63 -10.88 -3.03
CA PHE A 246 3.44 -11.83 -3.77
C PHE A 246 3.02 -11.88 -5.24
N GLN A 247 1.72 -11.99 -5.51
CA GLN A 247 1.22 -11.93 -6.89
C GLN A 247 1.53 -10.57 -7.54
N GLY A 248 1.40 -9.44 -6.85
CA GLY A 248 1.82 -8.16 -7.42
C GLY A 248 3.29 -8.12 -7.82
N SER A 249 4.18 -8.70 -7.01
CA SER A 249 5.61 -8.81 -7.33
C SER A 249 5.94 -9.74 -8.50
N LEU A 250 5.04 -10.64 -8.87
CA LEU A 250 5.19 -11.60 -9.98
C LEU A 250 4.58 -11.09 -11.30
N CYS A 251 3.94 -9.92 -11.28
CA CYS A 251 3.38 -9.35 -12.50
C CYS A 251 4.44 -8.54 -13.26
N ASP A 252 4.70 -8.94 -14.50
CA ASP A 252 5.78 -8.39 -15.32
C ASP A 252 5.43 -7.08 -16.06
N LYS A 253 4.18 -6.61 -15.98
CA LYS A 253 3.76 -5.33 -16.58
C LYS A 253 4.71 -4.21 -16.17
N SER A 254 5.08 -3.35 -17.12
CA SER A 254 6.08 -2.30 -16.90
C SER A 254 5.63 -1.35 -15.79
N ILE A 255 6.58 -0.84 -14.99
CA ILE A 255 6.25 0.20 -13.99
C ILE A 255 5.71 1.48 -14.64
N THR A 256 6.00 1.71 -15.93
CA THR A 256 5.48 2.85 -16.71
C THR A 256 4.06 2.64 -17.24
N ASP A 257 3.56 1.39 -17.20
CA ASP A 257 2.19 1.09 -17.59
C ASP A 257 1.27 1.46 -16.42
N ASP A 258 0.74 2.68 -16.48
CA ASP A 258 -0.19 3.20 -15.48
C ASP A 258 -1.44 2.32 -15.36
N VAL A 259 -1.87 2.10 -14.13
CA VAL A 259 -3.17 1.50 -13.80
C VAL A 259 -4.30 2.50 -14.03
N SER A 260 -5.48 2.00 -14.42
CA SER A 260 -6.66 2.84 -14.65
C SER A 260 -7.53 2.96 -13.40
N LYS A 261 -8.16 4.12 -13.23
CA LYS A 261 -9.16 4.34 -12.17
C LYS A 261 -10.48 3.61 -12.41
N THR A 262 -10.79 3.28 -13.66
CA THR A 262 -12.09 2.72 -14.08
C THR A 262 -11.97 1.36 -14.74
N ASP A 263 -10.80 1.02 -15.27
CA ASP A 263 -10.53 -0.26 -15.89
C ASP A 263 -9.57 -1.06 -15.02
N ALA A 264 -10.04 -2.21 -14.54
CA ALA A 264 -9.24 -3.09 -13.70
C ALA A 264 -8.18 -3.86 -14.51
N ILE A 265 -8.24 -3.86 -15.84
CA ILE A 265 -7.29 -4.61 -16.71
C ILE A 265 -6.00 -3.83 -16.91
N GLN A 266 -6.10 -2.55 -17.27
CA GLN A 266 -4.96 -1.73 -17.68
C GLN A 266 -3.81 -1.77 -16.66
N GLY A 267 -2.59 -2.07 -17.14
CA GLY A 267 -1.37 -2.05 -16.33
C GLY A 267 -1.24 -3.20 -15.33
N THR A 268 -2.15 -4.19 -15.36
CA THR A 268 -2.18 -5.35 -14.46
C THR A 268 -2.09 -6.67 -15.22
N CYS A 269 -1.77 -7.76 -14.51
CA CYS A 269 -1.77 -9.11 -15.05
C CYS A 269 -3.15 -9.77 -14.85
N ILE A 270 -3.73 -10.28 -15.93
CA ILE A 270 -5.06 -10.91 -15.93
C ILE A 270 -5.01 -12.28 -16.61
N LYS A 271 -5.94 -13.17 -16.25
CA LYS A 271 -5.93 -14.56 -16.76
C LYS A 271 -6.18 -14.64 -18.26
N LYS A 272 -7.05 -13.77 -18.79
CA LYS A 272 -7.36 -13.69 -20.22
C LYS A 272 -6.13 -13.43 -21.10
N ASP A 273 -5.14 -12.72 -20.56
CA ASP A 273 -3.86 -12.45 -21.24
C ASP A 273 -2.87 -13.63 -21.13
N GLY A 274 -3.26 -14.75 -20.52
CA GLY A 274 -2.43 -15.93 -20.34
C GLY A 274 -1.63 -15.97 -19.04
N TYR A 275 -1.79 -14.98 -18.15
CA TYR A 275 -1.07 -14.95 -16.87
C TYR A 275 -1.57 -16.03 -15.92
N THR A 276 -0.68 -16.92 -15.51
CA THR A 276 -0.90 -17.93 -14.46
C THR A 276 -0.36 -17.51 -13.10
N ALA A 277 0.55 -16.54 -13.08
CA ALA A 277 1.07 -15.84 -11.91
C ALA A 277 0.99 -14.33 -12.17
N GLY A 278 1.09 -13.53 -11.12
CA GLY A 278 0.93 -12.09 -11.25
C GLY A 278 -0.50 -11.61 -11.05
N VAL A 279 -1.49 -12.50 -10.99
CA VAL A 279 -2.91 -12.13 -10.99
C VAL A 279 -3.44 -11.85 -9.58
N ARG A 280 -4.37 -10.91 -9.45
CA ARG A 280 -5.00 -10.59 -8.15
C ARG A 280 -5.66 -11.83 -7.51
N PRO A 281 -5.37 -12.14 -6.23
CA PRO A 281 -5.94 -13.29 -5.55
C PRO A 281 -7.46 -13.26 -5.42
N LEU A 282 -8.10 -14.43 -5.57
CA LEU A 282 -9.55 -14.58 -5.49
C LEU A 282 -10.11 -14.50 -4.05
N CYS A 283 -9.25 -14.56 -3.04
CA CYS A 283 -9.61 -14.43 -1.63
C CYS A 283 -10.10 -13.01 -1.28
N TRP A 284 -9.87 -12.01 -2.15
CA TRP A 284 -10.47 -10.68 -2.03
C TRP A 284 -11.01 -10.12 -3.35
N TYR A 285 -10.49 -10.55 -4.50
CA TYR A 285 -10.84 -9.97 -5.80
C TYR A 285 -11.81 -10.85 -6.59
N LYS A 286 -12.89 -10.24 -7.11
CA LYS A 286 -13.75 -10.89 -8.11
C LYS A 286 -13.43 -10.35 -9.50
N PRO A 287 -12.74 -11.11 -10.36
CA PRO A 287 -12.50 -10.69 -11.74
C PRO A 287 -13.80 -10.60 -12.53
N GLY A 288 -13.89 -9.59 -13.40
CA GLY A 288 -14.93 -9.45 -14.40
C GLY A 288 -14.79 -10.46 -15.53
N VAL A 289 -15.83 -10.59 -16.35
CA VAL A 289 -15.84 -11.49 -17.53
C VAL A 289 -14.71 -11.15 -18.51
N GLY A 290 -14.32 -9.88 -18.59
CA GLY A 290 -13.21 -9.44 -19.44
C GLY A 290 -11.81 -9.83 -18.95
N GLU A 291 -11.67 -10.35 -17.72
CA GLU A 291 -10.39 -10.68 -17.09
C GLU A 291 -10.07 -12.18 -17.06
N ILE A 292 -11.07 -13.03 -17.36
CA ILE A 292 -10.99 -14.48 -17.33
C ILE A 292 -10.85 -15.04 -18.74
#